data_AF-I1CDC3-F1
#
_entry.id   AF-I1CDC3-F1
#
_cell.length_a   1.000
_cell.length_b   1.000
_cell.length_c   1.000
_cell.angle_alpha   90.00
_cell.angle_beta   90.00
_cell.angle_gamma   90.00
#
_symmetry.space_group_name_H-M   'P 1'
#
loop_
_entity.id
_entity.type
_entity.pdbx_description
1 polymer ?
#
loop_
_entity_poly.entity_id
_entity_poly.type
_entity_poly.pdbx_seq_one_letter_code
_entity_poly.pdbx_strand_id
1 'polypeptide(L)'
;MDVETRLQACISIPHQKEKLDAFSSILDDILLSNNTHDLKSYIDAVLNEQVNLVISRQLLSEFIALFNHKITNHATQKELLLYAISRTQPRAVSFEESLSQLREKLADVYENEEDNLEAARTLQGIPLDSGHRAVSDDYKLRVYMRIVKLFLEEDEAVQAEAYLNRAALLIASSDDALLSLTYKLSQARILDAKRKFLEASSKYHELSYVGKIPEDERILCL
;
A
#
# COMPACT_ATOMS: atom_id res chain seq x y z
N MET A 1 11.51 -2.00 33.03
CA MET A 1 12.77 -1.84 32.28
C MET A 1 12.43 -1.09 31.02
N ASP A 2 13.26 -0.12 30.67
CA ASP A 2 13.06 0.74 29.52
C ASP A 2 13.05 -0.08 28.22
N VAL A 3 12.06 0.13 27.35
CA VAL A 3 11.88 -0.66 26.11
C VAL A 3 13.13 -0.56 25.24
N GLU A 4 13.78 0.60 25.22
CA GLU A 4 15.01 0.83 24.48
C GLU A 4 16.15 -0.08 24.95
N THR A 5 16.29 -0.29 26.26
CA THR A 5 17.32 -1.19 26.81
C THR A 5 17.07 -2.65 26.41
N ARG A 6 15.81 -3.08 26.34
CA ARG A 6 15.45 -4.43 25.87
C ARG A 6 15.77 -4.61 24.39
N LEU A 7 15.45 -3.60 23.57
CA LEU A 7 15.75 -3.61 22.14
C LEU A 7 17.26 -3.65 21.87
N GLN A 8 18.07 -2.88 22.61
CA GLN A 8 19.54 -2.92 22.51
C GLN A 8 20.11 -4.30 22.90
N ALA A 9 19.55 -4.93 23.93
CA ALA A 9 19.92 -6.29 24.30
C ALA A 9 19.62 -7.28 23.15
N CYS A 10 18.47 -7.15 22.49
CA CYS A 10 18.12 -7.97 21.32
C CYS A 10 19.09 -7.79 20.16
N ILE A 11 19.53 -6.57 19.87
CA ILE A 11 20.51 -6.29 18.81
C ILE A 11 21.83 -7.04 19.07
N SER A 12 22.23 -7.21 20.33
CA SER A 12 23.46 -7.89 20.71
C SER A 12 23.39 -9.43 20.65
N ILE A 13 22.20 -10.02 20.44
CA ILE A 13 22.04 -11.48 20.38
C ILE A 13 22.74 -12.04 19.11
N PRO A 14 23.66 -13.02 19.26
CA PRO A 14 24.38 -13.61 18.14
C PRO A 14 23.54 -14.65 17.37
N HIS A 15 22.65 -15.37 18.05
CA HIS A 15 21.82 -16.41 17.42
C HIS A 15 20.59 -15.80 16.73
N GLN A 16 20.47 -16.02 15.41
CA GLN A 16 19.45 -15.37 14.57
C GLN A 16 18.00 -15.73 14.95
N LYS A 17 17.73 -17.00 15.24
CA LYS A 17 16.38 -17.46 15.64
C LYS A 17 15.93 -16.86 16.98
N GLU A 18 16.79 -16.95 18.00
CA GLU A 18 16.54 -16.34 19.31
C GLU A 18 16.38 -14.82 19.22
N LYS A 19 17.14 -14.16 18.33
CA LYS A 19 16.99 -12.73 18.05
C LYS A 19 15.60 -12.42 17.50
N LEU A 20 15.13 -13.18 16.50
CA LEU A 20 13.76 -13.04 15.97
C LEU A 20 12.72 -13.20 17.08
N ASP A 21 12.76 -14.31 17.82
CA ASP A 21 11.78 -14.61 18.86
C ASP A 21 11.76 -13.52 19.96
N ALA A 22 12.94 -12.97 20.31
CA ALA A 22 13.05 -11.89 21.28
C ALA A 22 12.46 -10.57 20.78
N PHE A 23 12.68 -10.23 19.50
CA PHE A 23 12.06 -9.04 18.90
C PHE A 23 10.54 -9.19 18.77
N SER A 24 10.03 -10.35 18.38
CA SER A 24 8.58 -10.59 18.28
C SER A 24 7.91 -10.51 19.66
N SER A 25 8.54 -11.07 20.72
CA SER A 25 8.03 -10.93 22.09
C SER A 25 8.01 -9.48 22.58
N ILE A 26 9.01 -8.68 22.24
CA ILE A 26 9.02 -7.24 22.58
C ILE A 26 7.93 -6.50 21.79
N LEU A 27 7.74 -6.85 20.52
CA LEU A 27 6.70 -6.24 19.70
C LEU A 27 5.32 -6.46 20.31
N ASP A 28 5.01 -7.69 20.74
CA ASP A 28 3.75 -8.01 21.41
C ASP A 28 3.55 -7.17 22.68
N ASP A 29 4.59 -7.04 23.52
CA ASP A 29 4.54 -6.21 24.73
C ASP A 29 4.27 -4.73 24.41
N ILE A 30 4.92 -4.18 23.38
CA ILE A 30 4.74 -2.79 22.95
C ILE A 30 3.34 -2.57 22.37
N LEU A 31 2.82 -3.53 21.61
CA LEU A 31 1.47 -3.46 21.06
C LEU A 31 0.39 -3.50 22.16
N LEU A 32 0.69 -4.13 23.32
CA LEU A 32 -0.18 -4.08 24.50
C LEU A 32 -0.14 -2.73 25.22
N SER A 33 1.00 -2.05 25.24
CA SER A 33 1.12 -0.73 25.87
C SER A 33 0.56 0.40 24.99
N ASN A 34 0.44 0.16 23.68
CA ASN A 34 -0.03 1.10 22.65
C ASN A 34 0.70 2.46 22.70
N ASN A 35 1.98 2.44 23.10
CA ASN A 35 2.81 3.63 23.19
C ASN A 35 3.50 3.90 21.85
N THR A 36 3.15 5.01 21.22
CA THR A 36 3.71 5.43 19.91
C THR A 36 5.23 5.61 19.97
N HIS A 37 5.78 6.06 21.09
CA HIS A 37 7.23 6.23 21.25
C HIS A 37 7.95 4.87 21.16
N ASP A 38 7.45 3.88 21.89
CA ASP A 38 8.05 2.54 21.94
C ASP A 38 7.96 1.84 20.57
N LEU A 39 6.88 2.06 19.82
CA LEU A 39 6.73 1.56 18.45
C LEU A 39 7.76 2.20 17.49
N LYS A 40 8.05 3.50 17.64
CA LYS A 40 9.11 4.17 16.86
C LYS A 40 10.49 3.63 17.23
N SER A 41 10.77 3.46 18.52
CA SER A 41 12.02 2.86 18.99
C SER A 41 12.19 1.42 18.48
N TYR A 42 11.11 0.65 18.39
CA TYR A 42 11.12 -0.68 17.77
C TYR A 42 11.54 -0.62 16.29
N ILE A 43 10.92 0.27 15.50
CA ILE A 43 11.28 0.47 14.09
C ILE A 43 12.76 0.82 13.94
N ASP A 44 13.28 1.73 14.76
CA ASP A 44 14.69 2.11 14.76
C ASP A 44 15.62 0.94 15.09
N ALA A 45 15.24 0.11 16.07
CA ALA A 45 16.01 -1.07 16.45
C ALA A 45 16.02 -2.13 15.34
N VAL A 46 14.89 -2.36 14.67
CA VAL A 46 14.79 -3.32 13.56
C VAL A 46 15.59 -2.87 12.34
N LEU A 47 15.62 -1.56 12.06
CA LEU A 47 16.35 -0.97 10.93
C LEU A 47 17.84 -0.75 11.20
N ASN A 48 18.31 -0.98 12.43
CA ASN A 48 19.70 -0.85 12.82
C ASN A 48 20.61 -1.74 11.94
N GLU A 49 21.75 -1.22 11.51
CA GLU A 49 22.70 -1.92 10.63
C GLU A 49 23.30 -3.19 11.26
N GLN A 50 23.29 -3.29 12.59
CA GLN A 50 23.72 -4.48 13.32
C GLN A 50 22.70 -5.64 13.24
N VAL A 51 21.47 -5.36 12.82
CA VAL A 51 20.46 -6.39 12.57
C VAL A 51 20.61 -6.87 11.12
N ASN A 52 20.66 -8.19 10.94
CA ASN A 52 20.76 -8.79 9.61
C ASN A 52 19.54 -8.41 8.77
N LEU A 53 19.78 -8.04 7.51
CA LEU A 53 18.74 -7.63 6.56
C LEU A 53 17.56 -8.62 6.45
N VAL A 54 17.82 -9.93 6.49
CA VAL A 54 16.76 -10.95 6.41
C VAL A 54 15.85 -10.87 7.64
N ILE A 55 16.45 -10.73 8.82
CA ILE A 55 15.74 -10.57 10.09
C ILE A 55 14.96 -9.26 10.09
N SER A 56 15.58 -8.15 9.68
CA SER A 56 14.92 -6.85 9.62
C SER A 56 13.70 -6.87 8.71
N ARG A 57 13.79 -7.49 7.53
CA ARG A 57 12.65 -7.64 6.60
C ARG A 57 11.52 -8.48 7.21
N GLN A 58 11.87 -9.58 7.88
CA GLN A 58 10.89 -10.45 8.53
C GLN A 58 10.15 -9.74 9.67
N LEU A 59 10.88 -9.03 10.54
CA LEU A 59 10.29 -8.27 11.65
C LEU A 59 9.44 -7.10 11.16
N LEU A 60 9.85 -6.40 10.10
CA LEU A 60 9.00 -5.37 9.49
C LEU A 60 7.71 -5.95 8.90
N SER A 61 7.79 -7.10 8.23
CA SER A 61 6.61 -7.79 7.69
C SER A 61 5.65 -8.20 8.81
N GLU A 62 6.18 -8.75 9.91
CA GLU A 62 5.39 -9.10 11.10
C GLU A 62 4.73 -7.86 11.73
N PHE A 63 5.49 -6.78 11.90
CA PHE A 63 4.97 -5.49 12.36
C PHE A 63 3.81 -4.98 11.49
N ILE A 64 3.97 -5.02 10.16
CA ILE A 64 2.93 -4.58 9.20
C ILE A 64 1.69 -5.48 9.26
N ALA A 65 1.86 -6.79 9.43
CA ALA A 65 0.75 -7.74 9.54
C ALA A 65 -0.08 -7.50 10.82
N LEU A 66 0.57 -7.17 11.93
CA LEU A 66 -0.09 -6.89 13.20
C LEU A 66 -0.67 -5.47 13.29
N PHE A 67 -0.21 -4.57 12.42
CA PHE A 67 -0.51 -3.14 12.44
C PHE A 67 -2.01 -2.81 12.49
N ASN A 68 -2.79 -3.37 11.57
CA ASN A 68 -4.23 -3.07 11.44
C ASN A 68 -5.08 -3.67 12.57
N HIS A 69 -4.59 -4.71 13.25
CA HIS A 69 -5.35 -5.40 14.30
C HIS A 69 -5.16 -4.80 15.68
N LYS A 70 -4.05 -4.11 15.91
CA LYS A 70 -3.62 -3.68 17.25
C LYS A 70 -3.63 -2.17 17.43
N ILE A 71 -3.43 -1.40 16.37
CA ILE A 71 -3.45 0.07 16.41
C ILE A 71 -4.76 0.53 15.79
N THR A 72 -5.70 1.00 16.59
CA THR A 72 -7.03 1.41 16.11
C THR A 72 -7.14 2.91 15.80
N ASN A 73 -6.24 3.73 16.35
CA ASN A 73 -6.26 5.17 16.13
C ASN A 73 -5.59 5.52 14.79
N HIS A 74 -6.36 6.03 13.83
CA HIS A 74 -5.88 6.41 12.50
C HIS A 74 -4.76 7.47 12.53
N ALA A 75 -4.82 8.45 13.43
CA ALA A 75 -3.77 9.46 13.54
C ALA A 75 -2.43 8.83 13.95
N THR A 76 -2.46 7.90 14.91
CA THR A 76 -1.28 7.14 15.36
C THR A 76 -0.78 6.20 14.26
N GLN A 77 -1.68 5.54 13.54
CA GLN A 77 -1.34 4.70 12.39
C GLN A 77 -0.57 5.51 11.34
N LYS A 78 -1.13 6.65 10.92
CA LYS A 78 -0.53 7.54 9.94
C LYS A 78 0.85 8.01 10.38
N GLU A 79 0.97 8.49 11.62
CA GLU A 79 2.24 8.96 12.18
C GLU A 79 3.31 7.87 12.15
N LEU A 80 2.98 6.64 12.54
CA LEU A 80 3.90 5.51 12.56
C LEU A 80 4.31 5.06 11.16
N LEU A 81 3.37 5.00 10.21
CA LEU A 81 3.66 4.61 8.83
C LEU A 81 4.56 5.64 8.14
N LEU A 82 4.27 6.94 8.31
CA LEU A 82 5.12 8.02 7.79
C LEU A 82 6.53 7.93 8.38
N TYR A 83 6.63 7.69 9.69
CA TYR A 83 7.90 7.49 10.35
C TYR A 83 8.63 6.27 9.79
N ALA A 84 8.00 5.09 9.72
CA ALA A 84 8.58 3.86 9.21
C ALA A 84 9.10 4.01 7.77
N ILE A 85 8.31 4.64 6.89
CA ILE A 85 8.71 4.94 5.52
C ILE A 85 9.94 5.84 5.52
N SER A 86 9.95 6.94 6.30
CA SER A 86 11.07 7.88 6.36
C SER A 86 12.37 7.22 6.82
N ARG A 87 12.29 6.28 7.77
CA ARG A 87 13.45 5.56 8.33
C ARG A 87 13.96 4.47 7.39
N THR A 88 13.08 3.88 6.59
CA THR A 88 13.42 2.83 5.64
C THR A 88 13.92 3.38 4.30
N GLN A 89 13.50 4.59 3.93
CA GLN A 89 13.81 5.26 2.65
C GLN A 89 15.31 5.35 2.31
N PRO A 90 16.25 5.64 3.25
CA PRO A 90 17.68 5.68 2.95
C PRO A 90 18.24 4.36 2.39
N ARG A 91 17.60 3.23 2.72
CA ARG A 91 17.98 1.88 2.28
C ARG A 91 16.90 1.27 1.37
N ALA A 92 16.21 2.10 0.58
CA ALA A 92 15.02 1.70 -0.18
C ALA A 92 15.21 0.44 -1.05
N VAL A 93 16.33 0.31 -1.75
CA VAL A 93 16.64 -0.89 -2.57
C VAL A 93 16.72 -2.16 -1.72
N SER A 94 17.23 -2.05 -0.49
CA SER A 94 17.33 -3.19 0.43
C SER A 94 16.00 -3.54 1.10
N PHE A 95 15.03 -2.63 1.13
CA PHE A 95 13.74 -2.83 1.81
C PHE A 95 12.55 -2.58 0.87
N GLU A 96 12.71 -2.84 -0.42
CA GLU A 96 11.73 -2.47 -1.43
C GLU A 96 10.34 -3.10 -1.19
N GLU A 97 10.31 -4.38 -0.81
CA GLU A 97 9.06 -5.07 -0.50
C GLU A 97 8.39 -4.51 0.76
N SER A 98 9.15 -4.32 1.84
CA SER A 98 8.64 -3.72 3.08
C SER A 98 8.15 -2.28 2.85
N LEU A 99 8.84 -1.48 2.04
CA LEU A 99 8.41 -0.14 1.66
C LEU A 99 7.12 -0.15 0.84
N SER A 100 6.96 -1.11 -0.07
CA SER A 100 5.72 -1.26 -0.84
C SER A 100 4.55 -1.54 0.09
N GLN A 101 4.72 -2.49 1.02
CA GLN A 101 3.71 -2.84 2.02
C GLN A 101 3.36 -1.67 2.95
N LEU A 102 4.36 -0.91 3.42
CA LEU A 102 4.14 0.30 4.24
C LEU A 102 3.36 1.37 3.48
N ARG A 103 3.66 1.58 2.20
CA ARG A 103 2.95 2.54 1.34
C ARG A 103 1.52 2.10 1.07
N GLU A 104 1.28 0.81 0.82
CA GLU A 104 -0.08 0.28 0.68
C GLU A 104 -0.91 0.51 1.94
N LYS A 105 -0.35 0.22 3.13
CA LYS A 105 -1.03 0.50 4.40
C LYS A 105 -1.29 1.98 4.63
N LEU A 106 -0.35 2.85 4.27
CA LEU A 106 -0.54 4.29 4.40
C LEU A 106 -1.61 4.80 3.44
N ALA A 107 -1.69 4.24 2.23
CA ALA A 107 -2.78 4.53 1.30
C ALA A 107 -4.14 4.06 1.86
N ASP A 108 -4.21 2.88 2.48
CA ASP A 108 -5.43 2.42 3.17
C ASP A 108 -5.87 3.44 4.25
N VAL A 109 -4.93 3.99 5.03
CA VAL A 109 -5.24 4.99 6.05
C VAL A 109 -5.76 6.29 5.44
N TYR A 110 -5.12 6.79 4.37
CA TYR A 110 -5.59 7.99 3.68
C TYR A 110 -6.97 7.80 3.03
N GLU A 111 -7.24 6.63 2.43
CA GLU A 111 -8.57 6.31 1.88
C GLU A 111 -9.66 6.28 2.95
N ASN A 112 -9.37 5.73 4.13
CA ASN A 112 -10.32 5.74 5.26
C ASN A 112 -10.57 7.16 5.81
N GLU A 113 -9.65 8.09 5.57
CA GLU A 113 -9.80 9.51 5.92
C GLU A 113 -10.34 10.36 4.75
N GLU A 114 -10.74 9.73 3.64
CA GLU A 114 -11.22 10.39 2.41
C GLU A 114 -10.18 11.33 1.77
N ASP A 115 -8.89 11.16 2.08
CA ASP A 115 -7.78 11.92 1.48
C ASP A 115 -7.25 11.18 0.24
N ASN A 116 -8.03 11.22 -0.85
CA ASN A 116 -7.75 10.46 -2.06
C ASN A 116 -6.44 10.87 -2.75
N LEU A 117 -6.10 12.17 -2.71
CA LEU A 117 -4.88 12.68 -3.34
C LEU A 117 -3.62 12.17 -2.63
N GLU A 118 -3.58 12.19 -1.30
CA GLU A 118 -2.43 11.67 -0.56
C GLU A 118 -2.34 10.14 -0.63
N ALA A 119 -3.47 9.43 -0.67
CA ALA A 119 -3.49 8.00 -0.97
C ALA A 119 -2.86 7.71 -2.34
N ALA A 120 -3.27 8.44 -3.39
CA ALA A 120 -2.73 8.28 -4.73
C ALA A 120 -1.22 8.57 -4.76
N ARG A 121 -0.78 9.70 -4.18
CA ARG A 121 0.65 10.08 -4.09
C ARG A 121 1.49 9.02 -3.38
N THR A 122 0.94 8.43 -2.32
CA THR A 122 1.61 7.37 -1.56
C THR A 122 1.86 6.13 -2.43
N LEU A 123 0.83 5.68 -3.16
CA LEU A 123 0.90 4.53 -4.07
C LEU A 123 1.81 4.78 -5.27
N GLN A 124 1.87 6.01 -5.80
CA GLN A 124 2.75 6.36 -6.91
C GLN A 124 4.24 6.17 -6.59
N GLY A 125 4.63 6.23 -5.32
CA GLY A 125 6.01 5.97 -4.91
C GLY A 125 6.34 4.49 -4.70
N ILE A 126 5.42 3.57 -4.97
CA ILE A 126 5.73 2.13 -5.04
C ILE A 126 6.48 1.87 -6.35
N PRO A 127 7.71 1.33 -6.30
CA PRO A 127 8.51 1.14 -7.50
C PRO A 127 8.10 -0.15 -8.23
N LEU A 128 7.04 -0.08 -9.04
CA LEU A 128 6.48 -1.23 -9.76
C LEU A 128 7.39 -1.79 -10.87
N ASP A 129 8.34 -0.98 -11.35
CA ASP A 129 9.24 -1.32 -12.47
C ASP A 129 10.73 -1.20 -12.09
N SER A 130 11.07 -1.33 -10.80
CA SER A 130 12.44 -1.14 -10.27
C SER A 130 13.52 -2.04 -10.86
N GLY A 131 13.15 -3.17 -11.49
CA GLY A 131 14.08 -4.21 -11.94
C GLY A 131 14.80 -4.96 -10.81
N HIS A 132 14.71 -4.49 -9.57
CA HIS A 132 15.30 -5.09 -8.38
C HIS A 132 14.42 -6.18 -7.76
N ARG A 133 13.10 -6.10 -7.99
CA ARG A 133 12.10 -7.09 -7.56
C ARG A 133 11.25 -7.53 -8.74
N ALA A 134 10.97 -8.84 -8.82
CA ALA A 134 9.95 -9.35 -9.72
C ALA A 134 8.56 -9.03 -9.14
N VAL A 135 7.84 -8.14 -9.81
CA VAL A 135 6.48 -7.73 -9.44
C VAL A 135 5.52 -8.31 -10.48
N SER A 136 4.49 -9.03 -10.04
CA SER A 136 3.52 -9.63 -10.97
C SER A 136 2.69 -8.56 -11.69
N ASP A 137 2.38 -8.82 -12.95
CA ASP A 137 1.54 -7.92 -13.77
C ASP A 137 0.18 -7.66 -13.12
N ASP A 138 -0.39 -8.69 -12.49
CA ASP A 138 -1.63 -8.63 -11.74
C ASP A 138 -1.56 -7.66 -10.53
N TYR A 139 -0.46 -7.69 -9.77
CA TYR A 139 -0.26 -6.71 -8.69
C TYR A 139 -0.04 -5.29 -9.24
N LYS A 140 0.75 -5.12 -10.30
CA LYS A 140 0.95 -3.81 -10.94
C LYS A 140 -0.38 -3.23 -11.41
N LEU A 141 -1.20 -4.05 -12.06
CA LEU A 141 -2.51 -3.66 -12.56
C LEU A 141 -3.43 -3.23 -11.42
N ARG A 142 -3.48 -3.97 -10.30
CA ARG A 142 -4.25 -3.54 -9.11
C ARG A 142 -3.79 -2.17 -8.59
N VAL A 143 -2.49 -1.95 -8.44
CA VAL A 143 -1.96 -0.66 -7.96
C VAL A 143 -2.29 0.47 -8.94
N TYR A 144 -2.12 0.25 -10.25
CA TYR A 144 -2.49 1.24 -11.26
C TYR A 144 -3.99 1.57 -11.22
N MET A 145 -4.84 0.55 -11.17
CA MET A 145 -6.29 0.77 -11.10
C MET A 145 -6.71 1.46 -9.82
N ARG A 146 -6.07 1.18 -8.69
CA ARG A 146 -6.30 1.89 -7.42
C ARG A 146 -5.95 3.39 -7.56
N ILE A 147 -4.79 3.72 -8.13
CA ILE A 147 -4.39 5.11 -8.39
C ILE A 147 -5.38 5.81 -9.33
N VAL A 148 -5.83 5.14 -10.40
CA VAL A 148 -6.83 5.69 -11.33
C VAL A 148 -8.12 6.08 -10.60
N LYS A 149 -8.64 5.18 -9.75
CA LYS A 149 -9.87 5.45 -9.00
C LYS A 149 -9.71 6.67 -8.09
N LEU A 150 -8.63 6.71 -7.30
CA LEU A 150 -8.36 7.82 -6.38
C LEU A 150 -8.27 9.17 -7.09
N PHE A 151 -7.66 9.24 -8.27
CA PHE A 151 -7.65 10.48 -9.04
C PHE A 151 -9.02 10.86 -9.62
N LEU A 152 -9.84 9.88 -9.99
CA LEU A 152 -11.18 10.14 -10.50
C LEU A 152 -12.17 10.63 -9.43
N GLU A 153 -11.93 10.30 -8.15
CA GLU A 153 -12.71 10.86 -7.04
C GLU A 153 -12.43 12.35 -6.80
N GLU A 154 -11.30 12.85 -7.28
CA GLU A 154 -10.85 14.24 -7.11
C GLU A 154 -10.90 15.03 -8.43
N ASP A 155 -11.64 14.53 -9.43
CA ASP A 155 -11.74 15.12 -10.78
C ASP A 155 -10.40 15.29 -11.53
N GLU A 156 -9.33 14.60 -11.11
CA GLU A 156 -7.99 14.64 -11.68
C GLU A 156 -7.86 13.70 -12.89
N ALA A 157 -8.72 13.89 -13.90
CA ALA A 157 -8.86 12.99 -15.04
C ALA A 157 -7.59 12.85 -15.90
N VAL A 158 -6.72 13.88 -15.93
CA VAL A 158 -5.46 13.86 -16.69
C VAL A 158 -4.45 12.92 -16.03
N GLN A 159 -4.29 13.00 -14.71
CA GLN A 159 -3.44 12.10 -13.94
C GLN A 159 -3.99 10.68 -13.99
N ALA A 160 -5.32 10.52 -13.84
CA ALA A 160 -5.98 9.23 -13.99
C ALA A 160 -5.69 8.59 -15.36
N GLU A 161 -5.78 9.35 -16.46
CA GLU A 161 -5.51 8.85 -17.82
C GLU A 161 -4.08 8.33 -17.97
N ALA A 162 -3.09 9.00 -17.36
CA ALA A 162 -1.71 8.56 -17.41
C ALA A 162 -1.52 7.14 -16.81
N TYR A 163 -2.19 6.84 -15.69
CA TYR A 163 -2.14 5.53 -15.06
C TYR A 163 -3.05 4.50 -15.74
N LEU A 164 -4.20 4.92 -16.28
CA LEU A 164 -5.06 4.05 -17.07
C LEU A 164 -4.34 3.55 -18.32
N ASN A 165 -3.54 4.38 -18.99
CA ASN A 165 -2.74 3.99 -20.14
C ASN A 165 -1.66 2.95 -19.78
N ARG A 166 -1.11 2.98 -18.56
CA ARG A 166 -0.19 1.94 -18.07
C ARG A 166 -0.94 0.64 -17.79
N ALA A 167 -2.12 0.72 -17.16
CA ALA A 167 -3.00 -0.41 -16.94
C ALA A 167 -3.44 -1.09 -18.26
N ALA A 168 -3.63 -0.32 -19.33
CA ALA A 168 -4.02 -0.82 -20.65
C ALA A 168 -3.04 -1.87 -21.23
N LEU A 169 -1.75 -1.81 -20.83
CA LEU A 169 -0.74 -2.77 -21.26
C LEU A 169 -0.88 -4.14 -20.58
N LEU A 170 -1.56 -4.19 -19.43
CA LEU A 170 -1.65 -5.36 -18.55
C LEU A 170 -3.08 -5.93 -18.46
N ILE A 171 -4.10 -5.11 -18.74
CA ILE A 171 -5.50 -5.51 -18.54
C ILE A 171 -5.94 -6.68 -19.43
N ALA A 172 -5.33 -6.85 -20.61
CA ALA A 172 -5.67 -7.91 -21.55
C ALA A 172 -5.24 -9.30 -21.07
N SER A 173 -4.26 -9.39 -20.18
CA SER A 173 -3.77 -10.65 -19.58
C SER A 173 -4.39 -10.94 -18.21
N SER A 174 -5.26 -10.07 -17.71
CA SER A 174 -5.94 -10.27 -16.42
C SER A 174 -7.23 -11.07 -16.60
N ASP A 175 -7.41 -12.10 -15.79
CA ASP A 175 -8.64 -12.89 -15.70
C ASP A 175 -9.66 -12.30 -14.71
N ASP A 176 -9.32 -11.18 -14.05
CA ASP A 176 -10.19 -10.51 -13.08
C ASP A 176 -11.28 -9.69 -13.78
N ALA A 177 -12.50 -10.23 -13.77
CA ALA A 177 -13.66 -9.61 -14.39
C ALA A 177 -14.01 -8.24 -13.75
N LEU A 178 -13.83 -8.09 -12.44
CA LEU A 178 -14.11 -6.85 -11.73
C LEU A 178 -13.09 -5.78 -12.11
N LEU A 179 -11.82 -6.16 -12.24
CA LEU A 179 -10.75 -5.26 -12.67
C LEU A 179 -10.94 -4.81 -14.13
N SER A 180 -11.35 -5.74 -15.01
CA SER A 180 -11.72 -5.44 -16.40
C SER A 180 -12.89 -4.47 -16.50
N LEU A 181 -13.91 -4.67 -15.66
CA LEU A 181 -15.07 -3.78 -15.58
C LEU A 181 -14.67 -2.39 -15.08
N THR A 182 -13.93 -2.34 -13.96
CA THR A 182 -13.44 -1.09 -13.35
C THR A 182 -12.59 -0.30 -14.33
N TYR A 183 -11.72 -0.98 -15.10
CA TYR A 183 -10.92 -0.36 -16.16
C TYR A 183 -11.80 0.30 -17.23
N LYS A 184 -12.79 -0.42 -17.77
CA LYS A 184 -13.69 0.10 -18.82
C LYS A 184 -14.53 1.27 -18.30
N LEU A 185 -14.98 1.22 -17.06
CA LEU A 185 -15.75 2.29 -16.47
C LEU A 185 -14.91 3.54 -16.20
N SER A 186 -13.69 3.36 -15.68
CA SER A 186 -12.72 4.45 -15.52
C SER A 186 -12.40 5.09 -16.86
N GLN A 187 -12.26 4.29 -17.93
CA GLN A 187 -12.10 4.80 -19.29
C GLN A 187 -13.27 5.69 -19.72
N ALA A 188 -14.52 5.26 -19.46
CA ALA A 188 -15.70 6.06 -19.78
C ALA A 188 -15.73 7.39 -18.98
N ARG A 189 -15.47 7.35 -17.66
CA ARG A 189 -15.39 8.54 -16.79
C ARG A 189 -14.35 9.55 -17.30
N ILE A 190 -13.17 9.08 -17.70
CA ILE A 190 -12.11 9.94 -18.23
C ILE A 190 -12.52 10.58 -19.56
N LEU A 191 -13.12 9.81 -20.47
CA LEU A 191 -13.61 10.34 -21.76
C LEU A 191 -14.66 11.43 -21.54
N ASP A 192 -15.56 11.22 -20.59
CA ASP A 192 -16.61 12.18 -20.22
C ASP A 192 -16.00 13.47 -19.66
N ALA A 193 -15.06 13.36 -18.71
CA ALA A 193 -14.32 14.49 -18.15
C ALA A 193 -13.54 15.28 -19.23
N LYS A 194 -13.06 14.59 -20.27
CA LYS A 194 -12.39 15.19 -21.43
C LYS A 194 -13.36 15.73 -22.50
N ARG A 195 -14.67 15.78 -22.21
CA ARG A 195 -15.74 16.24 -23.11
C ARG A 195 -15.88 15.43 -24.40
N LYS A 196 -15.42 14.18 -24.39
CA LYS A 196 -15.58 13.22 -25.50
C LYS A 196 -16.87 12.43 -25.35
N PHE A 197 -18.00 13.16 -25.28
CA PHE A 197 -19.31 12.61 -24.89
C PHE A 197 -19.78 11.46 -25.78
N LEU A 198 -19.48 11.50 -27.09
CA LEU A 198 -19.87 10.43 -28.00
C LEU A 198 -19.12 9.12 -27.68
N GLU A 199 -17.80 9.20 -27.48
CA GLU A 199 -16.96 8.06 -27.11
C GLU A 199 -17.36 7.51 -25.73
N ALA A 200 -17.59 8.40 -24.76
CA ALA A 200 -18.05 8.05 -23.42
C ALA A 200 -19.42 7.36 -23.45
N SER A 201 -20.39 7.91 -24.18
CA SER A 201 -21.74 7.34 -24.32
C SER A 201 -21.70 5.94 -24.91
N SER A 202 -20.89 5.69 -25.95
CA SER A 202 -20.72 4.34 -26.50
C SER A 202 -20.16 3.38 -25.45
N LYS A 203 -19.18 3.81 -24.65
CA LYS A 203 -18.60 2.97 -23.58
C LYS A 203 -19.58 2.66 -22.46
N TYR A 204 -20.33 3.65 -21.98
CA TYR A 204 -21.38 3.42 -20.99
C TYR A 204 -22.47 2.49 -21.52
N HIS A 205 -22.83 2.62 -22.81
CA HIS A 205 -23.78 1.74 -23.44
C HIS A 205 -23.27 0.29 -23.51
N GLU A 206 -22.02 0.06 -23.94
CA GLU A 206 -21.37 -1.26 -23.91
C GLU A 206 -21.41 -1.88 -22.51
N LEU A 207 -21.11 -1.08 -21.47
CA LEU A 207 -21.13 -1.51 -20.08
C LEU A 207 -22.52 -1.89 -19.58
N SER A 208 -23.58 -1.21 -20.05
CA SER A 208 -24.96 -1.49 -19.63
C SER A 208 -25.45 -2.90 -20.00
N TYR A 209 -24.85 -3.54 -21.01
CA TYR A 209 -25.18 -4.91 -21.41
C TYR A 209 -24.39 -5.99 -20.65
N VAL A 210 -23.44 -5.61 -19.80
CA VAL A 210 -22.66 -6.56 -19.00
C VAL A 210 -23.55 -7.08 -17.86
N GLY A 211 -24.29 -8.16 -18.11
CA GLY A 211 -25.24 -8.77 -17.16
C GLY A 211 -24.63 -9.46 -15.93
N LYS A 212 -23.43 -9.06 -15.50
CA LYS A 212 -22.66 -9.68 -14.40
C LYS A 212 -22.09 -8.63 -13.44
N ILE A 213 -22.84 -7.59 -13.10
CA ILE A 213 -22.45 -6.70 -12.00
C ILE A 213 -23.39 -6.98 -10.83
N PRO A 214 -22.96 -7.74 -9.80
CA PRO A 214 -23.68 -7.82 -8.54
C PRO A 214 -23.98 -6.40 -8.02
N GLU A 215 -25.16 -6.17 -7.43
CA GLU A 215 -25.53 -4.82 -6.95
C GLU A 215 -24.50 -4.26 -5.96
N ASP A 216 -23.88 -5.12 -5.16
CA ASP A 216 -22.84 -4.75 -4.19
C ASP A 216 -21.56 -4.24 -4.88
N GLU A 217 -21.22 -4.77 -6.06
CA GLU A 217 -20.05 -4.36 -6.84
C GLU A 217 -20.31 -3.12 -7.70
N ARG A 218 -21.59 -2.75 -7.94
CA ARG A 218 -21.94 -1.47 -8.58
C ARG A 218 -21.49 -0.28 -7.75
N ILE A 219 -21.46 -0.39 -6.42
CA ILE A 219 -21.02 0.68 -5.52
C ILE A 219 -19.51 0.94 -5.65
N LEU A 220 -18.71 -0.06 -6.01
CA LEU A 220 -17.28 0.12 -6.29
C LEU A 220 -17.02 0.79 -7.64
N CYS A 221 -18.05 0.94 -8.46
CA CYS A 221 -18.01 1.42 -9.83
C CYS A 221 -18.65 2.82 -9.98
N LEU A 222 -19.64 3.15 -9.15
CA LEU A 222 -20.31 4.44 -9.07
C LEU A 222 -19.51 5.44 -8.24
#